data_AF-A0A847N286-F1
#
_entry.id   AF-A0A847N286-F1
#
_cell.length_a   1.000
_cell.length_b   1.000
_cell.length_c   1.000
_cell.angle_alpha   90.00
_cell.angle_beta   90.00
_cell.angle_gamma   90.00
#
_symmetry.space_group_name_H-M   'P 1'
#
loop_
_entity.id
_entity.type
_entity.pdbx_description
1 polymer ?
#
loop_
_entity_poly.entity_id
_entity_poly.type
_entity_poly.pdbx_seq_one_letter_code
_entity_poly.pdbx_strand_id
1 'polypeptide(L)'
;MIQEFSVENFLSIKTKQTLSFRANNKIHTGSDEYLVTEINPNVRLLKFCVLYGYNASGKSNILLALQFLRDLVVHGPSTKDEETGFTPFLLDANTRNEPGTFSLVFFIEGIRYEYLICLDGKRIHKESLRYTPGERISTLFVRTYDAENSIAK
;
A
#
# COMPACT_ATOMS: atom_id res chain seq x y z
N MET A 1 -11.54 2.50 -6.24
CA MET A 1 -10.56 1.93 -7.20
C MET A 1 -9.13 2.24 -6.74
N ILE A 2 -8.21 1.29 -6.80
CA ILE A 2 -6.81 1.49 -6.42
C ILE A 2 -6.11 2.31 -7.51
N GLN A 3 -5.37 3.35 -7.11
CA GLN A 3 -4.46 4.09 -7.97
C GLN A 3 -3.03 3.53 -7.85
N GLU A 4 -2.51 3.42 -6.63
CA GLU A 4 -1.14 2.99 -6.38
C GLU A 4 -1.08 2.10 -5.14
N PHE A 5 -0.30 1.04 -5.23
CA PHE A 5 0.11 0.22 -4.09
C PHE A 5 1.63 0.21 -4.04
N SER A 6 2.21 0.48 -2.88
CA SER A 6 3.64 0.35 -2.66
C SER A 6 3.95 -0.52 -1.46
N VAL A 7 5.08 -1.22 -1.55
CA VAL A 7 5.63 -2.05 -0.48
C VAL A 7 7.16 -1.90 -0.46
N GLU A 8 7.73 -1.87 0.73
CA GLU A 8 9.16 -1.83 0.99
C GLU A 8 9.52 -2.78 2.13
N ASN A 9 10.69 -3.43 2.02
CA ASN A 9 11.21 -4.39 2.97
C ASN A 9 10.22 -5.52 3.32
N PHE A 10 9.81 -6.32 2.33
CA PHE A 10 8.86 -7.43 2.53
C PHE A 10 9.21 -8.64 1.65
N LEU A 11 9.36 -9.82 2.24
CA LEU A 11 9.74 -11.05 1.53
C LEU A 11 10.96 -10.84 0.61
N SER A 12 10.82 -10.99 -0.71
CA SER A 12 11.91 -10.76 -1.67
C SER A 12 12.07 -9.30 -2.10
N ILE A 13 11.31 -8.37 -1.53
CA ILE A 13 11.28 -6.96 -1.90
C ILE A 13 12.11 -6.19 -0.89
N LYS A 14 13.34 -5.81 -1.28
CA LYS A 14 14.22 -5.00 -0.44
C LYS A 14 13.83 -3.52 -0.47
N THR A 15 13.83 -2.93 -1.65
CA THR A 15 13.54 -1.49 -1.87
C THR A 15 12.10 -1.27 -2.30
N LYS A 16 11.58 -0.08 -2.03
CA LYS A 16 10.21 0.31 -2.42
C LYS A 16 9.89 -0.05 -3.87
N GLN A 17 8.87 -0.88 -4.04
CA GLN A 17 8.23 -1.18 -5.34
C GLN A 17 6.84 -0.55 -5.36
N THR A 18 6.40 -0.09 -6.53
CA THR A 18 5.07 0.54 -6.69
C THR A 18 4.34 -0.03 -7.89
N LEU A 19 3.16 -0.59 -7.65
CA LEU A 19 2.18 -0.95 -8.66
C LEU A 19 1.27 0.27 -8.90
N SER A 20 1.34 0.88 -10.10
CA SER A 20 0.55 2.07 -10.45
C SER A 20 -0.44 1.80 -11.57
N PHE A 21 -1.68 2.21 -11.36
CA PHE A 21 -2.78 2.21 -12.32
C PHE A 21 -3.04 3.61 -12.90
N ARG A 22 -2.13 4.58 -12.70
CA ARG A 22 -2.30 5.91 -13.29
C ARG A 22 -2.29 5.82 -14.81
N ALA A 23 -3.37 6.29 -15.44
CA ALA A 23 -3.41 6.40 -16.89
C ALA A 23 -2.43 7.49 -17.35
N ASN A 24 -1.76 7.26 -18.48
CA ASN A 24 -0.93 8.30 -19.09
C ASN A 24 -1.84 9.34 -19.75
N ASN A 25 -1.53 10.62 -19.56
CA ASN A 25 -2.30 11.72 -20.16
C ASN A 25 -2.32 11.67 -21.69
N LYS A 26 -1.32 11.05 -22.34
CA LYS A 26 -1.24 10.89 -23.80
C LYS A 26 -2.20 9.85 -24.39
N ILE A 27 -2.97 9.15 -23.56
CA ILE A 27 -4.02 8.23 -23.99
C ILE A 27 -5.20 9.07 -24.49
N HIS A 28 -5.18 9.38 -25.79
CA HIS A 28 -6.10 10.30 -26.47
C HIS A 28 -6.70 9.75 -27.77
N THR A 29 -6.48 8.50 -28.15
CA THR A 29 -6.91 7.98 -29.45
C THR A 29 -7.83 6.75 -29.32
N GLY A 30 -9.14 6.97 -29.46
CA GLY A 30 -10.13 5.94 -29.81
C GLY A 30 -10.28 4.79 -28.80
N SER A 31 -9.69 3.64 -29.13
CA SER A 31 -9.86 2.32 -28.47
C SER A 31 -9.48 2.26 -26.99
N ASP A 32 -8.77 3.27 -26.47
CA ASP A 32 -8.22 3.24 -25.13
C ASP A 32 -9.24 3.59 -24.04
N GLU A 33 -10.42 4.12 -24.40
CA GLU A 33 -11.51 4.41 -23.46
C GLU A 33 -11.98 3.15 -22.74
N TYR A 34 -11.92 1.99 -23.39
CA TYR A 34 -12.23 0.71 -22.76
C TYR A 34 -11.21 0.28 -21.71
N LEU A 35 -9.97 0.79 -21.77
CA LEU A 35 -8.88 0.41 -20.85
C LEU A 35 -8.83 1.29 -19.60
N VAL A 36 -9.51 2.44 -19.62
CA VAL A 36 -9.51 3.43 -18.53
C VAL A 36 -10.88 3.59 -17.90
N THR A 37 -10.88 3.96 -16.63
CA THR A 37 -12.05 4.40 -15.87
C THR A 37 -11.81 5.84 -15.40
N GLU A 38 -12.76 6.73 -15.69
CA GLU A 38 -12.77 8.06 -15.11
C GLU A 38 -13.25 7.98 -13.66
N ILE A 39 -12.45 8.52 -12.75
CA ILE A 39 -12.75 8.55 -11.30
C ILE A 39 -13.37 9.88 -10.91
N ASN A 40 -12.84 10.97 -11.48
CA ASN A 40 -13.33 12.34 -11.38
C ASN A 40 -12.73 13.15 -12.57
N PRO A 41 -13.10 14.43 -12.77
CA PRO A 41 -12.69 15.21 -13.94
C PRO A 41 -11.18 15.30 -14.19
N ASN A 42 -10.36 15.08 -13.14
CA ASN A 42 -8.91 15.21 -13.19
C ASN A 42 -8.17 13.86 -13.12
N VAL A 43 -8.88 12.74 -12.89
CA VAL A 43 -8.27 11.44 -12.62
C VAL A 43 -8.88 10.35 -13.47
N ARG A 44 -8.03 9.74 -14.30
CA ARG A 44 -8.31 8.51 -15.07
C ARG A 44 -7.36 7.41 -14.62
N LEU A 45 -7.88 6.20 -14.40
CA LEU A 45 -7.12 5.03 -13.97
C LEU A 45 -7.27 3.87 -14.95
N LEU A 46 -6.23 3.04 -15.10
CA LEU A 46 -6.26 1.81 -15.88
C LEU A 46 -7.09 0.73 -15.19
N LYS A 47 -7.89 -0.03 -15.95
CA LYS A 47 -8.71 -1.14 -15.44
C LYS A 47 -7.90 -2.41 -15.16
N PHE A 48 -6.74 -2.56 -15.77
CA PHE A 48 -5.85 -3.72 -15.59
C PHE A 48 -4.38 -3.30 -15.64
N CYS A 49 -3.52 -4.18 -15.12
CA CYS A 49 -2.07 -4.06 -15.16
C CYS A 49 -1.48 -5.43 -15.51
N VAL A 50 -0.36 -5.44 -16.24
CA VAL A 50 0.40 -6.66 -16.53
C VAL A 50 1.70 -6.61 -15.74
N LEU A 51 1.91 -7.62 -14.88
CA LEU A 51 3.18 -7.85 -14.17
C LEU A 51 4.01 -8.89 -14.93
N TYR A 52 5.13 -8.46 -15.50
CA TYR A 52 6.03 -9.33 -16.28
C TYR A 52 7.46 -9.28 -15.74
N GLY A 53 8.20 -10.39 -15.88
CA GLY A 53 9.58 -10.51 -15.43
C GLY A 53 9.99 -11.97 -15.23
N TYR A 54 11.28 -12.22 -15.00
CA TYR A 54 11.84 -13.57 -14.80
C TYR A 54 11.23 -14.33 -13.62
N ASN A 55 11.41 -15.65 -13.61
CA ASN A 55 11.05 -16.45 -12.43
C ASN A 55 11.80 -15.94 -11.19
N ALA A 56 11.14 -16.04 -10.03
CA ALA A 56 11.65 -15.53 -8.74
C ALA A 56 11.95 -14.02 -8.67
N SER A 57 11.52 -13.21 -9.65
CA SER A 57 11.72 -11.74 -9.65
C SER A 57 10.83 -10.98 -8.65
N GLY A 58 10.11 -11.66 -7.76
CA GLY A 58 9.26 -11.02 -6.74
C GLY A 58 7.84 -10.64 -7.18
N LYS A 59 7.39 -10.99 -8.40
CA LYS A 59 6.02 -10.68 -8.88
C LYS A 59 4.93 -11.20 -7.94
N SER A 60 4.99 -12.48 -7.56
CA SER A 60 4.03 -13.06 -6.61
C SER A 60 4.11 -12.38 -5.23
N ASN A 61 5.29 -11.91 -4.82
CA ASN A 61 5.46 -11.22 -3.55
C ASN A 61 4.81 -9.83 -3.53
N ILE A 62 4.66 -9.16 -4.68
CA ILE A 62 3.84 -7.93 -4.77
C ILE A 62 2.37 -8.25 -4.49
N LEU A 63 1.84 -9.35 -5.03
CA LEU A 63 0.46 -9.77 -4.77
C LEU A 63 0.27 -10.25 -3.34
N LEU A 64 1.23 -11.01 -2.78
CA LEU A 64 1.23 -11.41 -1.37
C LEU A 64 1.33 -10.20 -0.44
N ALA A 65 2.07 -9.16 -0.81
CA ALA A 65 2.14 -7.92 -0.05
C ALA A 65 0.78 -7.20 0.00
N LEU A 66 0.06 -7.15 -1.12
CA LEU A 66 -1.27 -6.57 -1.18
C LEU A 66 -2.30 -7.40 -0.39
N GLN A 67 -2.20 -8.74 -0.47
CA GLN A 67 -3.01 -9.65 0.32
C GLN A 67 -2.74 -9.47 1.82
N PHE A 68 -1.47 -9.46 2.22
CA PHE A 68 -1.04 -9.22 3.60
C PHE A 68 -1.61 -7.91 4.15
N LEU A 69 -1.48 -6.81 3.39
CA LEU A 69 -2.04 -5.51 3.78
C LEU A 69 -3.56 -5.59 3.99
N ARG A 70 -4.28 -6.22 3.05
CA ARG A 70 -5.74 -6.40 3.15
C ARG A 70 -6.10 -7.21 4.41
N ASP A 71 -5.45 -8.35 4.61
CA ASP A 71 -5.77 -9.25 5.71
C ASP A 71 -5.48 -8.58 7.06
N LEU A 72 -4.36 -7.86 7.16
CA LEU A 72 -4.01 -7.07 8.34
C LEU A 72 -5.03 -5.96 8.63
N VAL A 73 -5.51 -5.23 7.60
CA VAL A 73 -6.47 -4.14 7.79
C VAL A 73 -7.88 -4.64 8.10
N VAL A 74 -8.30 -5.74 7.48
CA VAL A 74 -9.68 -6.26 7.60
C VAL A 74 -9.86 -7.10 8.86
N HIS A 75 -8.90 -7.97 9.15
CA HIS A 75 -9.00 -8.88 10.29
C HIS A 75 -8.26 -8.35 11.51
N GLY A 76 -7.11 -7.69 11.31
CA GLY A 76 -6.25 -7.23 12.39
C GLY A 76 -5.75 -8.38 13.28
N PRO A 77 -4.80 -8.11 14.19
CA PRO A 77 -4.53 -9.00 15.29
C PRO A 77 -5.73 -8.99 16.26
N SER A 78 -6.18 -10.17 16.67
CA SER A 78 -7.30 -10.36 17.59
C SER A 78 -6.97 -9.88 19.01
N THR A 79 -5.68 -9.88 19.36
CA THR A 79 -5.17 -9.44 20.66
C THR A 79 -3.92 -8.57 20.49
N LYS A 80 -3.56 -7.80 21.52
CA LYS A 80 -2.36 -6.93 21.49
C LYS A 80 -1.04 -7.70 21.44
N ASP A 81 -1.05 -8.96 21.87
CA ASP A 81 0.13 -9.82 21.95
C ASP A 81 0.32 -10.66 20.67
N GLU A 82 -0.64 -10.61 19.75
CA GLU A 82 -0.56 -11.35 18.50
C GLU A 82 0.40 -10.65 17.52
N GLU A 83 1.35 -11.42 17.01
CA GLU A 83 2.31 -10.97 16.00
C GLU A 83 1.59 -10.56 14.72
N THR A 84 2.20 -9.64 13.97
CA THR A 84 1.60 -9.13 12.73
C THR A 84 1.71 -10.10 11.56
N GLY A 85 2.54 -11.15 11.70
CA GLY A 85 2.89 -12.07 10.62
C GLY A 85 3.80 -11.45 9.54
N PHE A 86 4.31 -10.23 9.75
CA PHE A 86 5.21 -9.56 8.81
C PHE A 86 6.57 -10.27 8.71
N THR A 87 7.05 -10.46 7.48
CA THR A 87 8.37 -11.01 7.20
C THR A 87 9.18 -10.02 6.33
N PRO A 88 10.30 -9.45 6.85
CA PRO A 88 11.12 -8.50 6.11
C PRO A 88 11.96 -9.18 5.02
N PHE A 89 12.73 -8.38 4.29
CA PHE A 89 13.76 -8.90 3.40
C PHE A 89 14.93 -9.49 4.19
N LEU A 90 15.07 -10.82 4.19
CA LEU A 90 16.02 -11.52 5.07
C LEU A 90 17.46 -11.62 4.53
N LEU A 91 17.69 -11.34 3.25
CA LEU A 91 18.99 -11.54 2.59
C LEU A 91 19.95 -10.34 2.74
N ASP A 92 19.66 -9.43 3.67
CA ASP A 92 20.50 -8.27 3.96
C ASP A 92 20.53 -8.02 5.47
N ALA A 93 21.71 -7.68 5.98
CA ALA A 93 21.99 -7.63 7.41
C ALA A 93 21.22 -6.52 8.15
N ASN A 94 20.87 -5.45 7.45
CA ASN A 94 20.18 -4.29 8.01
C ASN A 94 18.67 -4.50 7.92
N THR A 95 18.16 -4.65 6.70
CA THR A 95 16.72 -4.72 6.40
C THR A 95 15.98 -5.85 7.12
N ARG A 96 16.66 -6.96 7.43
CA ARG A 96 16.08 -8.08 8.20
C ARG A 96 15.61 -7.72 9.61
N ASN A 97 16.13 -6.61 10.16
CA ASN A 97 15.78 -6.11 11.49
C ASN A 97 15.00 -4.79 11.43
N GLU A 98 14.75 -4.28 10.22
CA GLU A 98 14.01 -3.04 10.00
C GLU A 98 12.52 -3.33 9.77
N PRO A 99 11.63 -2.39 10.11
CA PRO A 99 10.23 -2.51 9.75
C PRO A 99 10.05 -2.42 8.22
N GLY A 100 8.91 -2.91 7.75
CA GLY A 100 8.45 -2.71 6.37
C GLY A 100 7.40 -1.62 6.30
N THR A 101 7.24 -1.05 5.11
CA THR A 101 6.26 0.00 4.85
C THR A 101 5.35 -0.41 3.72
N PHE A 102 4.04 -0.21 3.91
CA PHE A 102 3.03 -0.40 2.88
C PHE A 102 2.26 0.92 2.72
N SER A 103 1.92 1.26 1.48
CA SER A 103 1.05 2.39 1.21
C SER A 103 0.06 2.07 0.10
N LEU A 104 -1.17 2.54 0.26
CA LEU A 104 -2.25 2.37 -0.70
C LEU A 104 -2.89 3.73 -0.99
N VAL A 105 -2.86 4.12 -2.26
CA VAL A 105 -3.61 5.27 -2.77
C VAL A 105 -4.79 4.73 -3.55
N PHE A 106 -6.00 5.15 -3.18
CA PHE A 106 -7.22 4.67 -3.80
C PHE A 106 -8.31 5.74 -3.74
N PHE A 107 -9.39 5.49 -4.47
CA PHE A 107 -10.53 6.39 -4.53
C PHE A 107 -11.82 5.69 -4.11
N ILE A 108 -12.62 6.39 -3.31
CA ILE A 108 -14.01 6.06 -2.98
C ILE A 108 -14.86 7.25 -3.41
N GLU A 109 -15.89 7.02 -4.22
CA GLU A 109 -16.82 8.08 -4.69
C GLU A 109 -16.10 9.35 -5.22
N GLY A 110 -15.01 9.15 -5.97
CA GLY A 110 -14.21 10.25 -6.54
C GLY A 110 -13.25 10.94 -5.57
N ILE A 111 -13.31 10.65 -4.27
CA ILE A 111 -12.44 11.20 -3.23
C ILE A 111 -11.17 10.35 -3.09
N ARG A 112 -10.01 11.01 -3.07
CA ARG A 112 -8.69 10.37 -2.93
C ARG A 112 -8.43 10.02 -1.46
N TYR A 113 -7.96 8.80 -1.21
CA TYR A 113 -7.49 8.31 0.08
C TYR A 113 -6.05 7.84 -0.02
N GLU A 114 -5.28 8.11 1.04
CA GLU A 114 -3.89 7.72 1.17
C GLU A 114 -3.72 7.02 2.51
N TYR A 115 -3.56 5.70 2.44
CA TYR A 115 -3.27 4.85 3.58
C TYR A 115 -1.78 4.52 3.63
N LEU A 116 -1.20 4.58 4.83
CA LEU A 116 0.19 4.23 5.08
C LEU A 116 0.30 3.46 6.40
N ILE A 117 1.07 2.37 6.38
CA ILE A 117 1.38 1.58 7.56
C ILE A 117 2.85 1.17 7.57
N CYS A 118 3.48 1.25 8.74
CA CYS A 118 4.84 0.82 9.02
C CYS A 118 4.82 -0.14 10.21
N LEU A 119 5.39 -1.33 10.04
CA LEU A 119 5.29 -2.42 11.00
C LEU A 119 6.47 -3.38 10.90
N ASP A 120 6.71 -4.12 11.97
CA ASP A 120 7.57 -5.30 11.98
C ASP A 120 6.75 -6.54 12.37
N GLY A 121 7.41 -7.70 12.51
CA GLY A 121 6.74 -8.96 12.88
C GLY A 121 6.02 -8.92 14.22
N LYS A 122 6.37 -7.98 15.10
CA LYS A 122 5.82 -7.88 16.45
C LYS A 122 4.70 -6.86 16.55
N ARG A 123 4.80 -5.72 15.86
CA ARG A 123 3.86 -4.60 16.05
C ARG A 123 3.78 -3.64 14.87
N ILE A 124 2.70 -2.87 14.88
CA ILE A 124 2.53 -1.69 14.02
C ILE A 124 3.19 -0.49 14.71
N HIS A 125 4.16 0.13 14.05
CA HIS A 125 4.87 1.32 14.54
C HIS A 125 4.13 2.61 14.20
N LYS A 126 3.56 2.68 13.00
CA LYS A 126 2.83 3.85 12.52
C LYS A 126 1.75 3.44 11.55
N GLU A 127 0.59 4.06 11.67
CA GLU A 127 -0.54 3.88 10.76
C GLU A 127 -1.18 5.24 10.51
N SER A 128 -1.61 5.52 9.28
CA SER A 128 -2.35 6.75 8.99
C SER A 128 -3.27 6.58 7.80
N LEU A 129 -4.39 7.30 7.86
CA LEU A 129 -5.31 7.44 6.74
C LEU A 129 -5.60 8.93 6.53
N ARG A 130 -5.33 9.41 5.32
CA ARG A 130 -5.65 10.76 4.86
C ARG A 130 -6.60 10.69 3.68
N TYR A 131 -7.37 11.75 3.49
CA TYR A 131 -8.29 11.87 2.37
C TYR A 131 -8.32 13.32 1.87
N THR A 132 -8.61 13.50 0.59
CA THR A 132 -8.56 14.82 -0.07
C THR A 132 -9.90 15.10 -0.74
N PRO A 133 -10.89 15.67 -0.01
CA PRO A 133 -12.12 16.17 -0.61
C PRO A 133 -11.81 17.47 -1.38
N GLY A 134 -11.86 17.41 -2.71
CA GLY A 134 -11.46 18.52 -3.57
C GLY A 134 -9.94 18.75 -3.51
N GLU A 135 -9.51 19.92 -3.04
CA GLU A 135 -8.08 20.29 -2.97
C GLU A 135 -7.48 20.21 -1.56
N ARG A 136 -8.33 20.12 -0.52
CA ARG A 136 -7.85 20.16 0.87
C ARG A 136 -7.52 18.76 1.36
N ILE A 137 -6.28 18.55 1.81
CA ILE A 137 -5.88 17.31 2.49
C ILE A 137 -6.40 17.34 3.92
N SER A 138 -7.09 16.27 4.32
CA SER A 138 -7.59 16.06 5.68
C SER A 138 -7.10 14.70 6.21
N THR A 139 -6.77 14.66 7.49
CA THR A 139 -6.33 13.43 8.16
C THR A 139 -7.53 12.81 8.87
N LEU A 140 -7.86 11.55 8.57
CA LEU A 140 -8.86 10.81 9.34
C LEU A 140 -8.28 10.32 10.65
N PHE A 141 -7.09 9.72 10.59
CA PHE A 141 -6.35 9.35 11.78
C PHE A 141 -4.85 9.24 11.48
N VAL A 142 -4.06 9.39 12.55
CA VAL A 142 -2.67 8.98 12.63
C VAL A 142 -2.53 8.25 13.95
N ARG A 143 -1.88 7.10 13.94
CA ARG A 143 -1.54 6.31 15.11
C ARG A 143 -0.05 6.05 15.10
N THR A 144 0.61 6.27 16.21
CA THR A 144 2.03 5.94 16.41
C THR A 144 2.16 5.09 17.66
N TYR A 145 2.96 4.03 17.58
CA TYR A 145 3.26 3.21 18.75
C TYR A 145 4.06 4.03 19.77
N ASP A 146 3.53 4.12 20.97
CA ASP A 146 4.20 4.72 22.11
C ASP A 146 4.94 3.61 22.88
N ALA A 147 6.27 3.64 22.83
CA ALA A 147 7.11 2.67 23.49
C ALA A 147 7.02 2.73 25.03
N GLU A 148 6.75 3.91 25.60
CA GLU A 148 6.69 4.10 27.06
C GLU A 148 5.42 3.48 27.65
N ASN A 149 4.31 3.60 26.92
CA ASN A 149 2.99 3.17 27.39
C ASN A 149 2.50 1.87 26.75
N SER A 150 3.23 1.32 25.78
CA SER A 150 2.85 0.13 25.01
C SER A 150 1.44 0.22 24.41
N ILE A 151 1.08 1.40 23.93
CA ILE A 151 -0.22 1.70 23.30
C ILE A 151 -0.01 2.45 21.98
N ALA A 152 -0.98 2.35 21.07
CA ALA A 152 -1.08 3.25 19.94
C ALA A 152 -1.68 4.59 20.39
N LYS A 153 -0.98 5.70 20.11
CA LYS A 153 -1.46 7.08 20.29
C LYS A 153 -1.83 7.71 18.97
#